data_AF-W7I4D6-F1
#
_entry.id   AF-W7I4D6-F1
#
_cell.length_a   1.000
_cell.length_b   1.000
_cell.length_c   1.000
_cell.angle_alpha   90.00
_cell.angle_beta   90.00
_cell.angle_gamma   90.00
#
_symmetry.space_group_name_H-M   'P 1'
#
loop_
_entity.id
_entity.type
_entity.pdbx_description
1 polymer ?
#
loop_
_entity_poly.entity_id
_entity_poly.type
_entity_poly.pdbx_seq_one_letter_code
_entity_poly.pdbx_strand_id
1 'polypeptide(L)'
;MPPAQQPLSVVLKYSTASFFVLVPTAGTFSALQSTLLSLVTANAAHLPPSLTTNLPDTPQSLRFGVPKDPADPKKSGFVALDERSSRGTLVAAGIKDNAVLAFAIVSPADEDSWDGEFDVQWPVDDYYDSQGK
;
A
#
# COMPACT_ATOMS: atom_id res chain seq x y z
N MET A 1 22.57 -20.73 -15.20
CA MET A 1 22.02 -19.72 -14.27
C MET A 1 20.58 -19.48 -14.69
N PRO A 2 19.57 -19.61 -13.81
CA PRO A 2 18.22 -19.16 -14.15
C PRO A 2 18.26 -17.66 -14.45
N PRO A 3 17.41 -17.15 -15.37
CA PRO A 3 17.35 -15.72 -15.66
C PRO A 3 16.98 -14.95 -14.38
N ALA A 4 17.66 -13.84 -14.13
CA ALA A 4 17.30 -12.94 -13.05
C ALA A 4 15.85 -12.48 -13.29
N GLN A 5 14.95 -12.83 -12.37
CA GLN A 5 13.57 -12.38 -12.45
C GLN A 5 13.55 -10.86 -12.24
N GLN A 6 12.87 -10.14 -13.13
CA GLN A 6 12.71 -8.69 -13.01
C GLN A 6 11.93 -8.36 -11.74
N PRO A 7 12.32 -7.31 -10.98
CA PRO A 7 11.55 -6.89 -9.81
C PRO A 7 10.17 -6.37 -10.22
N LEU A 8 9.20 -6.47 -9.31
CA LEU A 8 7.90 -5.85 -9.45
C LEU A 8 7.98 -4.40 -9.00
N SER A 9 7.36 -3.50 -9.76
CA SER A 9 7.09 -2.13 -9.36
C SER A 9 5.76 -2.09 -8.62
N VAL A 10 5.74 -1.53 -7.40
CA VAL A 10 4.52 -1.39 -6.61
C VAL A 10 4.39 0.06 -6.15
N VAL A 11 3.17 0.60 -6.26
CA VAL A 11 2.80 1.91 -5.75
C VAL A 11 2.02 1.71 -4.44
N LEU A 12 2.57 2.20 -3.33
CA LEU A 12 1.92 2.15 -2.02
C LEU A 12 1.28 3.50 -1.73
N LYS A 13 -0.01 3.50 -1.37
CA LYS A 13 -0.82 4.70 -1.15
C LYS A 13 -1.32 4.78 0.29
N TYR A 14 -1.22 5.98 0.87
CA TYR A 14 -1.86 6.35 2.13
C TYR A 14 -2.11 7.84 2.12
N SER A 15 -3.36 8.26 2.36
CA SER A 15 -3.79 9.65 2.27
C SER A 15 -3.29 10.25 0.94
N THR A 16 -2.61 11.40 0.95
CA THR A 16 -1.97 11.98 -0.23
C THR A 16 -0.57 11.42 -0.55
N ALA A 17 0.01 10.61 0.33
CA ALA A 17 1.35 10.04 0.17
C ALA A 17 1.36 8.87 -0.82
N SER A 18 2.43 8.81 -1.62
CA SER A 18 2.69 7.74 -2.57
C SER A 18 4.13 7.29 -2.48
N PHE A 19 4.36 5.99 -2.29
CA PHE A 19 5.70 5.39 -2.29
C PHE A 19 5.83 4.47 -3.49
N PHE A 20 6.90 4.64 -4.26
CA PHE A 20 7.23 3.78 -5.39
C PHE A 20 8.34 2.83 -4.94
N VAL A 21 8.04 1.53 -4.92
CA VAL A 21 8.95 0.51 -4.39
C VAL A 21 9.19 -0.56 -5.44
N LEU A 22 10.45 -0.91 -5.64
CA LEU A 22 10.84 -2.10 -6.41
C LEU A 22 11.00 -3.26 -5.44
N VAL A 23 10.22 -4.31 -5.63
CA VAL A 23 10.27 -5.52 -4.80
C VAL A 23 10.68 -6.73 -5.63
N PRO A 24 11.46 -7.67 -5.08
CA PRO A 24 11.71 -8.93 -5.77
C PRO A 24 10.40 -9.66 -6.07
N THR A 25 10.31 -10.37 -7.19
CA THR A 25 9.16 -11.25 -7.53
C THR A 25 8.92 -12.33 -6.48
N ALA A 26 9.99 -12.82 -5.86
CA ALA A 26 9.93 -13.75 -4.73
C ALA A 26 9.75 -13.04 -3.38
N GLY A 27 9.51 -11.72 -3.38
CA GLY A 27 9.31 -10.91 -2.19
C GLY A 27 8.03 -11.29 -1.44
N THR A 28 8.09 -11.18 -0.11
CA THR A 28 6.98 -11.48 0.80
C THR A 28 6.34 -10.20 1.31
N PHE A 29 5.12 -10.28 1.83
CA PHE A 29 4.49 -9.14 2.52
C PHE A 29 5.31 -8.67 3.72
N SER A 30 5.92 -9.58 4.49
CA SER A 30 6.78 -9.22 5.62
C SER A 30 8.00 -8.38 5.19
N ALA A 31 8.60 -8.71 4.04
CA ALA A 31 9.67 -7.90 3.47
C ALA A 31 9.16 -6.52 3.04
N LEU A 32 8.00 -6.46 2.38
CA LEU A 32 7.35 -5.21 1.98
C LEU A 32 6.99 -4.33 3.19
N GLN A 33 6.45 -4.89 4.27
CA GLN A 33 6.16 -4.18 5.52
C GLN A 33 7.43 -3.59 6.12
N SER A 34 8.51 -4.36 6.17
CA SER A 34 9.80 -3.91 6.70
C SER A 34 10.39 -2.76 5.86
N THR A 35 10.28 -2.87 4.53
CA THR A 35 10.70 -1.81 3.60
C THR A 35 9.86 -0.55 3.79
N LEU A 36 8.53 -0.68 3.85
CA LEU A 36 7.63 0.46 4.03
C LEU A 36 7.83 1.13 5.39
N LEU A 37 7.98 0.37 6.47
CA LEU A 37 8.31 0.90 7.80
C LEU A 37 9.60 1.73 7.74
N SER A 38 10.64 1.18 7.13
CA SER A 38 11.92 1.89 6.98
C SER A 38 11.77 3.19 6.20
N LEU A 39 10.99 3.19 5.11
CA LEU A 39 10.71 4.37 4.30
C LEU A 39 9.91 5.42 5.07
N VAL A 40 8.86 5.02 5.79
CA VAL A 40 8.01 5.93 6.56
C VAL A 40 8.82 6.57 7.69
N THR A 41 9.55 5.77 8.46
CA THR A 41 10.35 6.26 9.60
C THR A 41 11.49 7.16 9.14
N ALA A 42 12.19 6.82 8.05
CA ALA A 42 13.30 7.63 7.54
C ALA A 42 12.85 8.98 6.96
N ASN A 43 11.61 9.06 6.46
CA ASN A 43 11.10 10.25 5.77
C ASN A 43 9.99 10.98 6.56
N ALA A 44 9.76 10.63 7.83
CA ALA A 44 8.64 11.14 8.63
C ALA A 44 8.49 12.67 8.58
N ALA A 45 9.58 13.43 8.54
CA ALA A 45 9.57 14.89 8.44
C ALA A 45 8.91 15.45 7.17
N HIS A 46 8.77 14.64 6.11
CA HIS A 46 8.24 15.03 4.81
C HIS A 46 6.90 14.36 4.47
N LEU A 47 6.34 13.59 5.40
CA LEU A 47 5.12 12.83 5.21
C LEU A 47 3.91 13.61 5.76
N PRO A 48 2.70 13.35 5.22
CA PRO A 48 1.50 14.05 5.67
C PRO A 48 1.25 13.78 7.17
N PRO A 49 0.65 14.74 7.91
CA PRO A 49 0.34 14.57 9.33
C PRO A 49 -0.49 13.33 9.63
N SER A 50 -1.38 12.93 8.72
CA SER A 50 -2.18 11.71 8.84
C SER A 50 -1.34 10.44 8.93
N LEU A 51 -0.13 10.44 8.35
CA LEU A 51 0.80 9.30 8.36
C LEU A 51 1.80 9.38 9.52
N THR A 52 2.11 10.58 10.01
CA THR A 52 3.12 10.80 11.05
C THR A 52 2.55 10.87 12.47
N THR A 53 1.25 11.13 12.61
CA THR A 53 0.56 11.16 13.92
C THR A 53 0.57 9.78 14.59
N ASN A 54 0.45 8.72 13.79
CA ASN A 54 0.48 7.33 14.23
C ASN A 54 1.56 6.58 13.43
N LEU A 55 2.84 6.88 13.68
CA LEU A 55 3.91 6.14 13.00
C LEU A 55 3.79 4.64 13.32
N PRO A 56 4.01 3.75 12.34
CA PRO A 56 3.98 2.32 12.59
C PRO A 56 5.16 1.94 13.49
N ASP A 57 4.87 1.32 14.63
CA ASP A 57 5.91 0.88 15.58
C ASP A 57 6.57 -0.43 15.11
N THR A 58 5.81 -1.27 14.41
CA THR A 58 6.25 -2.59 13.94
C THR A 58 5.80 -2.85 12.51
N PRO A 59 6.51 -3.70 11.74
CA PRO A 59 6.07 -4.09 10.41
C PRO A 59 4.66 -4.71 10.40
N GLN A 60 4.29 -5.44 11.46
CA GLN A 60 2.96 -6.06 11.57
C GLN A 60 1.82 -5.06 11.75
N SER A 61 2.12 -3.82 12.13
CA SER A 61 1.14 -2.74 12.21
C SER A 61 0.71 -2.24 10.82
N LEU A 62 1.38 -2.65 9.76
CA LEU A 62 1.03 -2.26 8.39
C LEU A 62 0.12 -3.31 7.77
N ARG A 63 -1.06 -2.87 7.34
CA ARG A 63 -2.01 -3.67 6.54
C ARG A 63 -2.02 -3.18 5.12
N PHE A 64 -2.14 -4.10 4.17
CA PHE A 64 -2.30 -3.75 2.76
C PHE A 64 -3.71 -3.99 2.25
N GLY A 65 -4.10 -3.18 1.26
CA GLY A 65 -5.34 -3.31 0.53
C GLY A 65 -5.11 -3.29 -0.97
N VAL A 66 -5.88 -4.08 -1.71
CA VAL A 66 -5.95 -4.06 -3.17
C VAL A 66 -7.17 -3.26 -3.63
N PRO A 67 -7.11 -2.57 -4.77
CA PRO A 67 -8.27 -1.87 -5.30
C PRO A 67 -9.40 -2.86 -5.61
N LYS A 68 -10.66 -2.47 -5.33
CA LYS A 68 -11.84 -3.27 -5.69
C LYS A 68 -11.93 -3.48 -7.20
N ASP A 69 -11.60 -2.44 -7.96
CA ASP A 69 -11.43 -2.50 -9.41
C ASP A 69 -10.00 -2.05 -9.79
N PRO A 70 -9.13 -2.97 -10.24
CA PRO A 70 -7.79 -2.63 -10.71
C PRO A 70 -7.77 -1.68 -11.91
N ALA A 71 -8.84 -1.60 -12.70
CA ALA A 71 -8.94 -0.70 -13.85
C ALA A 71 -9.28 0.75 -13.44
N ASP A 72 -9.97 0.93 -12.30
CA ASP A 72 -10.28 2.25 -11.74
C ASP A 72 -10.04 2.28 -10.20
N PRO A 73 -8.76 2.27 -9.77
CA PRO A 73 -8.41 2.34 -8.35
C PRO A 73 -8.74 3.70 -7.73
N LYS A 74 -9.07 4.72 -8.54
CA LYS A 74 -9.45 6.05 -8.04
C LYS A 74 -10.86 6.09 -7.47
N LYS A 75 -11.79 5.34 -8.08
CA LYS A 75 -13.21 5.39 -7.72
C LYS A 75 -13.70 4.16 -6.95
N SER A 76 -12.99 3.04 -7.06
CA SER A 76 -13.47 1.76 -6.54
C SER A 76 -13.15 1.54 -5.05
N GLY A 77 -12.22 2.30 -4.46
CA GLY A 77 -11.75 2.08 -3.10
C GLY A 77 -10.97 0.77 -2.97
N PHE A 78 -10.63 0.38 -1.73
CA PHE A 78 -9.73 -0.75 -1.46
C PHE A 78 -10.41 -1.82 -0.59
N VAL A 79 -9.92 -3.06 -0.71
CA VAL A 79 -10.29 -4.19 0.14
C VAL A 79 -9.03 -4.70 0.81
N ALA A 80 -9.12 -4.97 2.11
CA ALA A 80 -8.02 -5.54 2.87
C ALA A 80 -7.57 -6.88 2.25
N LEU A 81 -6.26 -7.02 2.08
CA LEU A 81 -5.64 -8.29 1.70
C LEU A 81 -5.63 -9.23 2.92
N ASP A 82 -6.03 -10.48 2.69
CA ASP A 82 -5.79 -11.54 3.68
C ASP A 82 -4.33 -12.01 3.60
N GLU A 83 -3.47 -11.25 4.29
CA GLU A 83 -2.04 -11.51 4.40
C GLU A 83 -1.74 -12.88 5.03
N ARG A 84 -2.64 -13.40 5.88
CA ARG A 84 -2.49 -14.69 6.58
C ARG A 84 -2.79 -15.87 5.64
N SER A 85 -3.73 -15.71 4.72
CA SER A 85 -4.04 -16.72 3.69
C SER A 85 -3.05 -16.70 2.51
N SER A 86 -2.35 -15.58 2.27
CA SER A 86 -1.32 -15.47 1.24
C SER A 86 -0.02 -16.17 1.62
N ARG A 87 -0.01 -17.52 1.61
CA ARG A 87 1.20 -18.31 1.80
C ARG A 87 2.16 -18.11 0.62
N GLY A 88 3.16 -17.24 0.78
CA GLY A 88 4.34 -17.28 -0.08
C GLY A 88 4.87 -15.91 -0.46
N THR A 89 4.37 -15.36 -1.56
CA THR A 89 4.96 -14.19 -2.22
C THR A 89 3.88 -13.20 -2.65
N LEU A 90 4.28 -11.96 -2.92
CA LEU A 90 3.38 -10.94 -3.48
C LEU A 90 2.72 -11.42 -4.78
N VAL A 91 3.47 -12.10 -5.65
CA VAL A 91 2.94 -12.68 -6.90
C VAL A 91 1.90 -13.77 -6.62
N ALA A 92 2.13 -14.64 -5.63
CA ALA A 92 1.18 -15.69 -5.26
C ALA A 92 -0.13 -15.11 -4.70
N ALA A 93 -0.07 -13.91 -4.13
CA ALA A 93 -1.24 -13.15 -3.70
C ALA A 93 -1.93 -12.35 -4.82
N GLY A 94 -1.49 -12.53 -6.07
CA GLY A 94 -2.06 -11.86 -7.24
C GLY A 94 -1.54 -10.44 -7.48
N ILE A 95 -0.51 -10.00 -6.74
CA ILE A 95 0.12 -8.70 -6.98
C ILE A 95 0.94 -8.77 -8.27
N LYS A 96 0.61 -7.88 -9.21
CA LYS A 96 1.25 -7.76 -10.53
C LYS A 96 2.24 -6.61 -10.56
N ASP A 97 3.05 -6.55 -11.62
CA ASP A 97 3.88 -5.39 -11.87
C ASP A 97 3.02 -4.12 -12.08
N ASN A 98 3.51 -2.99 -11.59
CA ASN A 98 2.80 -1.71 -11.48
C ASN A 98 1.51 -1.75 -10.66
N ALA A 99 1.36 -2.71 -9.74
CA ALA A 99 0.20 -2.76 -8.87
C ALA A 99 0.15 -1.55 -7.93
N VAL A 100 -1.06 -1.03 -7.73
CA VAL A 100 -1.35 -0.03 -6.70
C VAL A 100 -1.92 -0.76 -5.49
N LEU A 101 -1.31 -0.55 -4.34
CA LEU A 101 -1.79 -1.03 -3.05
C LEU A 101 -2.06 0.17 -2.15
N ALA A 102 -3.14 0.09 -1.38
CA ALA A 102 -3.28 0.95 -0.21
C ALA A 102 -2.57 0.31 0.97
N PHE A 103 -2.15 1.12 1.94
CA PHE A 103 -1.78 0.62 3.25
C PHE A 103 -2.49 1.38 4.36
N ALA A 104 -2.63 0.76 5.52
CA ALA A 104 -3.15 1.35 6.74
C ALA A 104 -2.23 1.01 7.90
N ILE A 105 -2.21 1.87 8.93
CA ILE A 105 -1.47 1.64 10.17
C ILE A 105 -2.50 1.22 11.22
N VAL A 106 -2.40 -0.02 11.66
CA VAL A 106 -3.30 -0.64 12.62
C VAL A 106 -2.48 -1.04 13.84
N SER A 107 -2.79 -0.46 14.99
CA SER A 107 -2.19 -0.86 16.26
C SER A 107 -2.58 -2.32 16.56
N PRO A 108 -1.68 -3.13 17.16
CA PRO A 108 -2.05 -4.47 17.63
C PRO A 108 -3.25 -4.46 18.59
N ALA A 109 -3.45 -3.36 19.34
CA ALA A 109 -4.59 -3.20 20.25
C ALA A 109 -5.92 -2.98 19.51
N ASP A 110 -5.87 -2.48 18.27
CA ASP A 110 -7.03 -2.10 17.47
C ASP A 110 -7.30 -3.08 16.33
N GLU A 111 -6.50 -4.15 16.18
CA GLU A 111 -6.59 -5.14 15.08
C GLU A 111 -8.01 -5.71 14.94
N ASP A 112 -8.65 -6.06 16.07
CA ASP A 112 -10.00 -6.64 16.07
C ASP A 112 -11.10 -5.61 15.80
N SER A 113 -10.81 -4.32 15.93
CA SER A 113 -11.74 -3.21 15.73
C SER A 113 -11.57 -2.49 14.39
N TRP A 114 -10.53 -2.83 13.64
CA TRP A 114 -10.26 -2.21 12.35
C TRP A 114 -11.31 -2.66 11.32
N ASP A 115 -11.95 -1.69 10.71
CA ASP A 115 -13.04 -1.87 9.74
C ASP A 115 -12.56 -2.28 8.34
N GLY A 116 -11.24 -2.36 8.13
CA GLY A 116 -10.65 -2.69 6.84
C GLY A 116 -10.63 -1.52 5.86
N GLU A 117 -10.87 -0.29 6.32
CA GLU A 117 -10.83 0.90 5.48
C GLU A 117 -9.40 1.42 5.29
N PHE A 118 -9.20 2.05 4.13
CA PHE A 118 -7.94 2.64 3.72
C PHE A 118 -8.16 4.09 3.30
N ASP A 119 -7.51 5.03 3.98
CA ASP A 119 -7.47 6.42 3.54
C ASP A 119 -6.54 6.53 2.34
N VAL A 120 -7.09 6.75 1.15
CA VAL A 120 -6.32 7.03 -0.06
C VAL A 120 -6.95 8.21 -0.78
N GLN A 121 -6.14 9.24 -0.98
CA GLN A 121 -6.54 10.44 -1.69
C GLN A 121 -5.74 10.53 -2.99
N TRP A 122 -6.47 10.68 -4.09
CA TRP A 122 -5.87 10.92 -5.39
C TRP A 122 -5.76 12.42 -5.61
N PRO A 123 -4.62 12.92 -6.12
CA PRO A 123 -4.54 14.30 -6.55
C PRO A 123 -5.63 14.56 -7.59
N VAL A 124 -6.43 15.58 -7.34
CA VAL A 124 -7.48 16.04 -8.26
C VAL A 124 -6.81 16.99 -9.23
N ASP A 125 -6.88 16.68 -10.52
CA ASP A 125 -6.53 17.65 -11.55
C ASP A 125 -7.75 18.54 -11.74
N ASP A 126 -7.78 19.69 -11.05
CA ASP A 126 -8.88 20.68 -11.10
C ASP A 126 -9.20 21.18 -12.52
N TYR A 127 -8.33 20.88 -13.50
CA TYR A 127 -8.46 21.29 -14.89
C TYR A 127 -9.53 20.54 -15.70
N TYR A 128 -9.92 19.31 -15.32
CA TYR A 128 -10.84 18.50 -16.14
C TYR A 128 -12.27 18.40 -15.59
N ASP A 129 -12.49 18.62 -14.30
CA ASP A 129 -13.84 18.54 -13.70
C ASP A 129 -14.68 19.81 -13.92
N SER A 130 -14.04 20.91 -14.31
CA SER A 130 -14.67 22.21 -14.58
C SER A 130 -15.16 22.38 -16.03
N GLN A 131 -15.02 21.34 -16.88
CA GLN A 131 -15.55 21.32 -18.26
C GLN A 131 -16.72 20.34 -18.43
N GLY A 132 -17.19 19.71 -17.36
CA GLY A 132 -18.24 18.68 -17.38
C GLY A 132 -19.59 19.07 -16.79
N LYS A 133 -19.88 20.37 -16.62
CA LYS A 133 -21.22 20.87 -16.22
C LYS A 133 -21.86 21.70 -17.31
#